data_AF-A8YM39-F1
#
_entry.id   AF-A8YM39-F1
#
_cell.length_a   1.000
_cell.length_b   1.000
_cell.length_c   1.000
_cell.angle_alpha   90.00
_cell.angle_beta   90.00
_cell.angle_gamma   90.00
#
_symmetry.space_group_name_H-M   'P 1'
#
loop_
_entity.id
_entity.type
_entity.pdbx_description
1 polymer ?
#
loop_
_entity_poly.entity_id
_entity_poly.type
_entity_poly.pdbx_seq_one_letter_code
_entity_poly.pdbx_strand_id
1 'polypeptide(L)' 'MTLPLDVPTAINQRRSIKNFTTDPIAPELLKTLVELTVAAPSSFNIQDWRIMVLRFVLCNRREL' A
#
# COMPACT_ATOMS: atom_id res chain seq x y z
N MET A 1 -3.15 17.70 9.03
CA MET A 1 -3.23 16.97 7.75
C MET A 1 -2.08 17.43 6.87
N THR A 2 -1.24 16.53 6.38
CA THR A 2 -0.15 16.87 5.46
C THR A 2 -0.69 16.98 4.03
N LEU A 3 -0.33 18.04 3.32
CA LEU A 3 -0.66 18.21 1.90
C LEU A 3 0.06 17.14 1.05
N PRO A 4 -0.55 16.64 -0.05
CA PRO A 4 0.14 15.76 -0.99
C PRO A 4 1.39 16.45 -1.55
N LEU A 5 2.47 15.69 -1.68
CA LEU A 5 3.68 16.14 -2.36
C LEU A 5 3.44 16.16 -3.88
N ASP A 6 4.16 17.04 -4.57
CA ASP A 6 4.24 16.94 -6.02
C ASP A 6 5.04 15.68 -6.44
N VAL A 7 4.86 15.27 -7.71
CA VAL A 7 5.47 14.05 -8.22
C VAL A 7 7.00 14.08 -8.13
N PRO A 8 7.71 15.16 -8.54
CA PRO A 8 9.17 15.19 -8.44
C PRO A 8 9.68 15.09 -7.00
N THR A 9 9.04 15.76 -6.04
CA THR A 9 9.45 15.71 -4.62
C THR A 9 9.21 14.33 -4.04
N ALA A 10 8.04 13.72 -4.32
CA ALA A 10 7.72 12.38 -3.86
C ALA A 10 8.74 11.33 -4.36
N ILE A 11 9.11 11.39 -5.64
CA ILE A 11 10.11 10.48 -6.24
C ILE A 11 11.47 10.63 -5.56
N ASN A 12 11.93 11.86 -5.37
CA ASN A 12 13.26 12.14 -4.80
C ASN A 12 13.34 11.88 -3.29
N GLN A 13 12.25 12.03 -2.54
CA GLN A 13 12.21 11.80 -1.09
C GLN A 13 12.00 10.33 -0.71
N ARG A 14 11.46 9.50 -1.61
CA ARG A 14 11.23 8.07 -1.34
C ARG A 14 12.53 7.36 -0.91
N ARG A 15 12.45 6.55 0.14
CA ARG A 15 13.54 5.69 0.63
C ARG A 15 13.08 4.25 0.76
N SER A 16 14.02 3.31 0.66
CA SER A 16 13.78 1.91 0.99
C SER A 16 13.90 1.74 2.51
N ILE A 17 12.76 1.64 3.19
CA ILE A 17 12.69 1.46 4.64
C ILE A 17 12.66 -0.04 4.96
N LYS A 18 13.46 -0.48 5.94
CA LYS A 18 13.56 -1.89 6.36
C LYS A 18 12.93 -2.17 7.74
N ASN A 19 12.78 -1.13 8.57
CA ASN A 19 12.22 -1.22 9.91
C ASN A 19 10.90 -0.45 9.94
N PHE A 20 9.81 -1.14 10.28
CA PHE A 20 8.46 -0.60 10.33
C PHE A 20 7.94 -0.62 11.77
N THR A 21 7.02 0.30 12.10
CA THR A 21 6.32 0.26 13.39
C THR A 21 5.28 -0.87 13.39
N THR A 22 4.76 -1.21 14.57
CA THR A 22 3.69 -2.20 14.71
C THR A 22 2.30 -1.62 14.44
N ASP A 23 2.22 -0.32 14.13
CA ASP A 23 0.94 0.37 13.92
C ASP A 23 0.28 -0.14 12.63
N PRO A 24 -1.00 -0.54 12.69
CA PRO A 24 -1.69 -1.02 11.52
C PRO A 24 -1.96 0.12 10.53
N ILE A 25 -1.81 -0.17 9.24
CA ILE A 25 -2.25 0.73 8.18
C ILE A 25 -3.77 0.61 8.02
N ALA A 26 -4.47 1.75 7.98
CA ALA A 26 -5.91 1.80 7.79
C ALA A 26 -6.34 1.06 6.49
N PRO A 27 -7.40 0.23 6.51
CA PRO A 27 -7.84 -0.53 5.33
C PRO A 27 -8.14 0.35 4.12
N GLU A 28 -8.78 1.51 4.32
CA GLU A 28 -9.11 2.45 3.25
C GLU A 28 -7.85 3.02 2.59
N LEU A 29 -6.81 3.31 3.35
CA LEU A 29 -5.55 3.81 2.80
C LEU A 29 -4.88 2.75 1.91
N LEU A 30 -4.88 1.48 2.35
CA LEU A 30 -4.36 0.39 1.53
C LEU A 30 -5.16 0.23 0.23
N LYS A 31 -6.48 0.35 0.29
CA LYS A 31 -7.34 0.31 -0.90
C LYS A 31 -6.98 1.41 -1.89
N THR A 32 -6.89 2.66 -1.43
CA THR A 32 -6.48 3.80 -2.26
C THR A 32 -5.11 3.58 -2.91
N LEU A 33 -4.13 3.05 -2.16
CA LEU A 33 -2.80 2.77 -2.70
C LEU A 33 -2.84 1.72 -3.82
N VAL A 34 -3.62 0.65 -3.65
CA VAL A 34 -3.76 -0.39 -4.68
C VAL A 34 -4.46 0.17 -5.92
N GLU A 35 -5.55 0.94 -5.75
CA GLU A 35 -6.27 1.58 -6.86
C GLU A 35 -5.36 2.50 -7.68
N LEU A 36 -4.55 3.33 -7.01
CA LEU A 36 -3.59 4.20 -7.68
C LEU A 36 -2.47 3.40 -8.38
N THR A 37 -2.05 2.27 -7.80
CA THR A 37 -1.01 1.40 -8.39
C THR A 37 -1.50 0.73 -9.67
N VAL A 38 -2.75 0.28 -9.69
CA VAL A 38 -3.37 -0.39 -10.85
C VAL A 38 -3.60 0.57 -12.03
N ALA A 39 -3.62 1.88 -11.80
CA ALA A 39 -3.70 2.87 -12.86
C ALA A 39 -2.41 3.00 -13.71
N ALA A 40 -1.32 2.32 -13.33
CA ALA A 40 -0.09 2.30 -14.11
C ALA A 40 -0.32 1.65 -15.49
N PRO A 41 0.32 2.12 -16.57
CA PRO A 41 0.18 1.49 -17.87
C PRO A 41 0.78 0.08 -17.87
N SER A 42 0.17 -0.84 -18.63
CA SER A 42 0.68 -2.19 -18.88
C SER A 42 0.75 -2.48 -20.38
N SER A 43 1.58 -3.46 -20.75
CA SER A 43 1.69 -3.93 -22.13
C SER A 43 0.32 -4.36 -22.65
N PHE A 44 -0.10 -3.83 -23.81
CA PHE A 44 -1.43 -4.03 -24.39
C PHE A 44 -2.60 -3.76 -23.42
N ASN A 45 -2.36 -3.01 -22.33
CA ASN A 45 -3.30 -2.80 -21.25
C ASN A 45 -3.88 -4.11 -20.66
N ILE A 46 -3.07 -5.18 -20.58
CA ILE A 46 -3.52 -6.50 -20.09
C ILE A 46 -3.77 -6.50 -18.58
N GLN A 47 -3.10 -5.63 -17.82
CA GLN A 47 -3.29 -5.49 -16.37
C GLN A 47 -3.10 -6.82 -15.62
N ASP A 48 -2.00 -7.53 -15.94
CA ASP A 48 -1.69 -8.87 -15.44
C ASP A 48 -1.18 -8.91 -13.99
N TRP A 49 -1.13 -7.76 -13.30
CA TRP A 49 -0.75 -7.68 -11.90
C TRP A 49 -1.66 -8.52 -11.00
N ARG A 50 -1.04 -9.18 -10.03
CA ARG A 50 -1.70 -9.91 -8.95
C ARG A 50 -1.10 -9.43 -7.63
N ILE A 51 -1.85 -8.57 -6.94
CA ILE A 51 -1.40 -7.95 -5.69
C ILE A 51 -2.10 -8.66 -4.52
N MET A 52 -1.33 -9.36 -3.68
CA MET A 52 -1.82 -9.99 -2.46
C MET A 52 -1.37 -9.19 -1.24
N VAL A 53 -2.34 -8.63 -0.50
CA VAL A 53 -2.07 -7.87 0.71
C VAL A 53 -2.16 -8.80 1.92
N LEU A 54 -1.01 -9.24 2.44
CA LEU A 54 -0.95 -10.01 3.67
C LEU A 54 -1.00 -9.08 4.88
N ARG A 55 -1.92 -9.33 5.80
CA ARG A 55 -2.02 -8.61 7.08
C ARG A 55 -2.09 -9.61 8.22
N PHE A 56 -1.34 -9.32 9.28
CA PHE A 56 -1.49 -10.03 10.54
C PHE A 56 -2.63 -9.37 11.31
N VAL A 57 -3.72 -10.12 11.47
CA VAL A 57 -4.71 -9.84 12.52
C VAL A 57 -4.33 -10.69 13.72
N LEU A 58 -4.30 -10.10 14.92
CA LEU A 58 -4.23 -10.88 16.15
C LEU A 58 -5.47 -11.76 16.19
N CYS A 59 -5.29 -13.06 15.94
CA CYS A 59 -6.33 -14.05 16.14
C CYS A 59 -6.58 -14.15 17.65
N ASN A 60 -7.64 -13.52 18.13
CA ASN A 60 -8.02 -13.65 19.53
C ASN A 60 -8.64 -15.04 19.72
N ARG A 61 -7.81 -16.03 20.04
CA ARG A 61 -8.22 -17.40 20.31
C ARG A 61 -8.89 -17.47 21.69
N ARG A 62 -10.11 -16.97 21.78
CA ARG A 62 -11.04 -17.23 22.89
C ARG A 62 -12.29 -17.83 22.28
N GLU A 63 -12.77 -18.91 22.87
CA GLU A 63 -13.91 -19.76 22.47
C GLU A 63 -13.52 -21.01 21.65
N LEU A 64 -12.97 -22.00 22.37
CA LEU A 64 -13.37 -23.41 22.29
C LEU A 64 -13.86 -23.83 23.68
#